data_AF-X0Y9F9-F1
#
_entry.id   AF-X0Y9F9-F1
#
_cell.length_a   1.000
_cell.length_b   1.000
_cell.length_c   1.000
_cell.angle_alpha   90.00
_cell.angle_beta   90.00
_cell.angle_gamma   90.00
#
_symmetry.space_group_name_H-M   'P 1'
#
loop_
_entity.id
_entity.type
_entity.pdbx_description
1 polymer ?
#
loop_
_entity_poly.entity_id
_entity_poly.type
_entity_poly.pdbx_seq_one_letter_code
_entity_poly.pdbx_strand_id
1 'polypeptide(L)'
;WLPVQEHPGTTEDTRAWHVMSVIHNYINKNKNDEGALELTDKETGEKIPLEFVEMHRPIRYIKKDGMYFACSDFRKVGSDNEYYDIDFWVDEKTGRLQVDDVKIHKVPIQEDGIWTQKDLYTFEGMDFEVTL
;
A
#
# COMPACT_ATOMS: atom_id res chain seq x y z
N TRP A 1 -13.98 3.96 -5.77
CA TRP A 1 -14.37 2.56 -6.09
C TRP A 1 -13.19 1.95 -6.80
N LEU A 2 -12.48 1.03 -6.14
CA LEU A 2 -11.32 0.36 -6.73
C LEU A 2 -11.78 -1.00 -7.25
N PRO A 3 -11.44 -1.38 -8.50
CA PRO A 3 -11.83 -2.66 -9.04
C PRO A 3 -11.22 -3.79 -8.19
N VAL A 4 -12.10 -4.67 -7.66
CA VAL A 4 -11.76 -5.81 -6.79
C VAL A 4 -10.75 -6.77 -7.44
N GLN A 5 -10.60 -6.69 -8.77
CA GLN A 5 -9.79 -7.59 -9.59
C GLN A 5 -8.30 -7.28 -9.58
N GLU A 6 -7.87 -6.12 -9.05
CA GLU A 6 -6.46 -5.71 -9.04
C GLU A 6 -5.68 -6.15 -7.80
N HIS A 7 -6.31 -6.71 -6.76
CA HIS A 7 -5.63 -6.97 -5.48
C HIS A 7 -5.57 -8.47 -5.13
N PRO A 8 -4.48 -8.92 -4.51
CA PRO A 8 -4.29 -10.33 -4.17
C PRO A 8 -5.11 -10.76 -2.95
N GLY A 9 -5.46 -12.05 -2.87
CA GLY A 9 -5.98 -12.68 -1.66
C GLY A 9 -7.49 -12.52 -1.41
N THR A 10 -7.97 -13.11 -0.30
CA THR A 10 -9.38 -13.08 0.11
C THR A 10 -9.63 -11.94 1.09
N THR A 11 -10.86 -11.41 1.18
CA THR A 11 -11.20 -10.46 2.26
C THR A 11 -10.90 -11.04 3.64
N GLU A 12 -10.26 -10.26 4.50
CA GLU A 12 -10.04 -10.56 5.92
C GLU A 12 -10.75 -9.50 6.77
N ASP A 13 -11.82 -9.91 7.47
CA ASP A 13 -12.61 -9.00 8.32
C ASP A 13 -12.22 -9.10 9.81
N THR A 14 -11.80 -10.28 10.28
CA THR A 14 -11.58 -10.54 11.71
C THR A 14 -10.33 -9.83 12.22
N ARG A 15 -9.27 -9.84 11.40
CA ARG A 15 -7.96 -9.27 11.76
C ARG A 15 -7.67 -7.93 11.09
N ALA A 16 -8.59 -7.41 10.26
CA ALA A 16 -8.41 -6.14 9.54
C ALA A 16 -7.86 -5.02 10.43
N TRP A 17 -8.51 -4.78 11.58
CA TRP A 17 -8.11 -3.71 12.50
C TRP A 17 -6.71 -3.88 13.09
N HIS A 18 -6.28 -5.12 13.34
CA HIS A 18 -4.92 -5.39 13.84
C HIS A 18 -3.89 -5.12 12.76
N VAL A 19 -4.15 -5.55 11.52
CA VAL A 19 -3.28 -5.29 10.37
C VAL A 19 -3.16 -3.77 10.13
N MET A 20 -4.30 -3.06 10.10
CA MET A 20 -4.32 -1.61 9.95
C MET A 20 -3.54 -0.90 11.07
N SER A 21 -3.69 -1.34 12.33
CA SER A 21 -2.94 -0.79 13.47
C SER A 21 -1.43 -0.98 13.32
N VAL A 22 -0.99 -2.14 12.85
CA VAL A 22 0.43 -2.44 12.61
C VAL A 22 0.99 -1.55 11.50
N ILE A 23 0.24 -1.32 10.42
CA ILE A 23 0.62 -0.41 9.33
C ILE A 23 0.70 1.03 9.85
N HIS A 24 -0.28 1.52 10.59
CA HIS A 24 -0.21 2.86 11.18
C HIS A 24 1.00 3.03 12.12
N ASN A 25 1.30 2.02 12.93
CA ASN A 25 2.48 2.01 13.79
C ASN A 25 3.78 2.01 12.98
N TYR A 26 3.85 1.26 11.89
CA TYR A 26 4.98 1.26 10.97
C TYR A 26 5.16 2.66 10.37
N ILE A 27 4.11 3.27 9.82
CA ILE A 27 4.16 4.62 9.24
C ILE A 27 4.68 5.58 10.30
N ASN A 28 4.10 5.60 11.50
CA ASN A 28 4.50 6.52 12.56
C ASN A 28 5.96 6.37 13.01
N LYS A 29 6.50 5.14 13.00
CA LYS A 29 7.89 4.88 13.39
C LYS A 29 8.92 5.21 12.31
N ASN A 30 8.51 5.23 11.04
CA ASN A 30 9.40 5.42 9.89
C ASN A 30 9.24 6.79 9.22
N LYS A 31 8.53 7.73 9.86
CA LYS A 31 8.49 9.11 9.42
C LYS A 31 9.85 9.79 9.60
N ASN A 32 10.21 10.65 8.66
CA ASN A 32 11.32 11.58 8.80
C ASN A 32 10.97 12.72 9.79
N ASP A 33 11.91 13.64 10.01
CA ASP A 33 11.74 14.77 10.94
C ASP A 33 10.61 15.73 10.52
N GLU A 34 10.22 15.72 9.26
CA GLU A 34 9.11 16.50 8.69
C GLU A 34 7.76 15.76 8.79
N GLY A 35 7.76 14.54 9.34
CA GLY A 35 6.55 13.74 9.53
C GLY A 35 6.11 12.94 8.30
N ALA A 36 6.94 12.86 7.27
CA ALA A 36 6.68 12.16 6.01
C ALA A 36 7.30 10.77 5.99
N LEU A 37 6.60 9.80 5.38
CA LEU A 37 7.18 8.50 5.06
C LEU A 37 7.97 8.64 3.76
N GLU A 38 9.29 8.46 3.80
CA GLU A 38 10.12 8.52 2.59
C GLU A 38 10.20 7.15 1.92
N LEU A 39 9.68 7.03 0.69
CA LEU A 39 9.82 5.84 -0.14
C LEU A 39 10.65 6.14 -1.38
N THR A 40 11.46 5.17 -1.81
CA THR A 40 12.23 5.28 -3.04
C THR A 40 11.43 4.68 -4.20
N ASP A 41 11.18 5.47 -5.23
CA ASP A 41 10.70 4.97 -6.51
C ASP A 41 11.80 4.12 -7.15
N LYS A 42 11.50 2.84 -7.40
CA LYS A 42 12.47 1.88 -7.93
C LYS A 42 12.80 2.10 -9.40
N GLU A 43 11.91 2.73 -10.17
CA GLU A 43 12.16 3.03 -11.58
C GLU A 43 13.09 4.23 -11.74
N THR A 44 12.85 5.29 -10.95
CA THR A 44 13.57 6.57 -11.09
C THR A 44 14.72 6.73 -10.09
N GLY A 45 14.69 6.01 -8.97
CA GLY A 45 15.60 6.19 -7.83
C GLY A 45 15.28 7.42 -6.97
N GLU A 46 14.21 8.16 -7.27
CA GLU A 46 13.79 9.34 -6.51
C GLU A 46 13.30 8.94 -5.12
N LYS A 47 13.70 9.70 -4.10
CA LYS A 47 13.10 9.62 -2.75
C LYS A 47 11.91 10.54 -2.69
N ILE A 48 10.75 9.98 -2.38
CA ILE A 48 9.47 10.67 -2.40
C ILE A 48 8.99 10.82 -0.94
N PRO A 49 8.87 12.05 -0.43
CA PRO A 49 8.29 12.29 0.89
C PRO A 49 6.75 12.21 0.80
N LEU A 50 6.14 11.32 1.57
CA LEU A 50 4.73 10.99 1.48
C LEU A 50 3.97 11.25 2.79
N GLU A 51 2.83 11.92 2.69
CA GLU A 51 1.84 12.11 3.76
C GLU A 51 0.76 11.03 3.65
N PHE A 52 0.48 10.34 4.74
CA PHE A 52 -0.61 9.35 4.78
C PHE A 52 -1.97 10.05 4.65
N VAL A 53 -2.85 9.52 3.79
CA VAL A 53 -4.20 10.03 3.56
C VAL A 53 -5.24 9.06 4.11
N GLU A 54 -5.32 7.86 3.54
CA GLU A 54 -6.31 6.85 3.92
C GLU A 54 -5.77 5.44 3.67
N MET A 55 -6.28 4.45 4.40
CA MET A 55 -6.02 3.04 4.13
C MET A 55 -7.29 2.39 3.60
N HIS A 56 -7.17 1.68 2.47
CA HIS A 56 -8.30 1.07 1.81
C HIS A 56 -8.80 -0.16 2.56
N ARG A 57 -10.08 -0.44 2.32
CA ARG A 57 -10.71 -1.69 2.73
C ARG A 57 -11.31 -2.36 1.49
N PRO A 58 -11.38 -3.70 1.47
CA PRO A 58 -11.00 -4.62 2.55
C PRO A 58 -9.48 -4.89 2.63
N ILE A 59 -9.03 -5.30 3.82
CA ILE A 59 -7.73 -5.94 4.01
C ILE A 59 -7.81 -7.35 3.39
N ARG A 60 -6.72 -7.78 2.75
CA ARG A 60 -6.64 -9.07 2.09
C ARG A 60 -5.78 -10.04 2.87
N TYR A 61 -6.09 -11.33 2.79
CA TYR A 61 -5.25 -12.41 3.29
C TYR A 61 -4.84 -13.34 2.15
N ILE A 62 -3.55 -13.55 2.01
CA ILE A 62 -2.89 -14.38 1.00
C ILE A 62 -2.51 -15.70 1.69
N LYS A 63 -3.41 -16.69 1.62
CA LYS A 63 -3.25 -17.97 2.34
C LYS A 63 -1.97 -18.72 2.03
N LYS A 64 -1.53 -18.70 0.76
CA LYS A 64 -0.34 -19.43 0.28
C LYS A 64 0.92 -19.04 1.06
N ASP A 65 1.05 -17.75 1.37
CA ASP A 65 2.23 -17.18 2.01
C ASP A 65 1.99 -16.84 3.49
N GLY A 66 0.74 -16.93 3.96
CA GLY A 66 0.36 -16.57 5.32
C GLY A 66 0.49 -15.07 5.59
N MET A 67 0.26 -14.24 4.57
CA MET A 67 0.48 -12.79 4.63
C MET A 67 -0.83 -12.02 4.49
N TYR A 68 -0.89 -10.86 5.12
CA TYR A 68 -1.93 -9.87 4.88
C TYR A 68 -1.44 -8.81 3.90
N PHE A 69 -2.36 -8.26 3.12
CA PHE A 69 -2.09 -7.22 2.15
C PHE A 69 -3.08 -6.06 2.35
N ALA A 70 -2.57 -4.85 2.31
CA ALA A 70 -3.35 -3.62 2.40
C ALA A 70 -2.79 -2.57 1.46
N CYS A 71 -3.69 -1.87 0.79
CA CYS A 71 -3.38 -0.73 -0.05
C CYS A 71 -3.82 0.56 0.67
N SER A 72 -3.15 1.67 0.38
CA SER A 72 -3.39 2.95 1.02
C SER A 72 -3.01 4.13 0.13
N ASP A 73 -3.72 5.22 0.31
CA ASP A 73 -3.43 6.48 -0.35
C ASP A 73 -2.44 7.30 0.46
N PHE A 74 -1.43 7.79 -0.24
CA PHE A 74 -0.52 8.81 0.23
C PHE A 74 -0.51 9.99 -0.73
N ARG A 75 -0.09 11.15 -0.24
CA ARG A 75 0.11 12.34 -1.07
C ARG A 75 1.52 12.86 -0.93
N LYS A 76 2.12 13.33 -2.03
CA LYS A 76 3.43 13.98 -1.97
C LYS A 76 3.36 15.20 -1.06
N VAL A 77 4.32 15.33 -0.13
CA VAL A 77 4.42 16.51 0.75
C VAL A 77 4.48 17.79 -0.11
N GLY A 78 3.66 18.77 0.25
CA GLY A 78 3.59 20.06 -0.45
C GLY A 78 2.80 20.04 -1.77
N SER A 79 2.22 18.91 -2.16
CA SER A 79 1.31 18.81 -3.30
C SER A 79 -0.14 18.68 -2.85
N ASP A 80 -1.06 19.22 -3.64
CA ASP A 80 -2.50 19.06 -3.43
C ASP A 80 -3.09 17.84 -4.16
N ASN A 81 -2.44 17.39 -5.24
CA ASN A 81 -3.05 16.47 -6.22
C ASN A 81 -2.18 15.26 -6.61
N GLU A 82 -0.93 15.19 -6.15
CA GLU A 82 -0.04 14.06 -6.44
C GLU A 82 -0.28 12.92 -5.44
N TYR A 83 -1.23 12.05 -5.76
CA TYR A 83 -1.57 10.87 -4.96
C TYR A 83 -0.82 9.62 -5.41
N TYR A 84 -0.30 8.88 -4.43
CA TYR A 84 0.39 7.62 -4.58
C TYR A 84 -0.43 6.52 -3.91
N ASP A 85 -0.43 5.36 -4.55
CA ASP A 85 -1.01 4.14 -4.02
C ASP A 85 0.12 3.28 -3.46
N ILE A 86 0.12 3.06 -2.14
CA ILE A 86 1.19 2.36 -1.42
C ILE A 86 0.65 1.05 -0.85
N ASP A 87 1.31 -0.03 -1.23
CA ASP A 87 1.01 -1.37 -0.79
C ASP A 87 1.86 -1.77 0.42
N PHE A 88 1.21 -2.42 1.38
CA PHE A 88 1.80 -2.98 2.59
C PHE A 88 1.57 -4.48 2.64
N TRP A 89 2.66 -5.23 2.80
CA TRP A 89 2.64 -6.64 3.14
C TRP A 89 2.92 -6.80 4.63
N VAL A 90 2.06 -7.55 5.31
CA VAL A 90 2.16 -7.80 6.74
C VAL A 90 2.21 -9.29 6.98
N ASP A 91 3.21 -9.76 7.72
CA ASP A 91 3.33 -11.17 8.11
C ASP A 91 3.24 -11.35 9.64
N GLU A 92 3.07 -12.59 10.07
CA GLU A 92 3.10 -13.00 11.48
C GLU A 92 4.20 -14.06 11.73
N LYS A 93 5.26 -14.09 10.92
CA LYS A 93 6.29 -15.15 10.98
C LYS A 93 6.99 -15.21 12.35
N THR A 94 7.07 -14.08 13.05
CA THR A 94 7.68 -13.95 14.38
C THR A 94 6.71 -14.20 15.53
N GLY A 95 5.46 -14.59 15.24
CA GLY A 95 4.37 -14.71 16.21
C GLY A 95 3.74 -13.36 16.60
N ARG A 96 4.10 -12.28 15.89
CA ARG A 96 3.48 -10.95 15.99
C ARG A 96 3.35 -10.36 14.60
N LEU A 97 2.25 -9.64 14.36
CA LEU A 97 2.04 -8.93 13.10
C LEU A 97 3.09 -7.83 12.92
N GLN A 98 3.73 -7.82 11.76
CA GLN A 98 4.75 -6.84 11.38
C GLN A 98 4.67 -6.55 9.88
N VAL A 99 4.92 -5.29 9.50
CA VAL A 99 5.12 -4.94 8.09
C VAL A 99 6.42 -5.60 7.62
N ASP A 100 6.31 -6.45 6.60
CA ASP A 100 7.42 -7.17 5.95
C ASP A 100 7.96 -6.37 4.76
N ASP A 101 7.07 -5.79 3.94
CA ASP A 101 7.44 -5.02 2.75
C ASP A 101 6.46 -3.87 2.48
N VAL A 102 6.98 -2.82 1.84
CA VAL A 102 6.23 -1.62 1.44
C VAL A 102 6.64 -1.21 0.03
N LYS A 103 5.67 -1.01 -0.86
CA LYS A 103 5.93 -0.66 -2.26
C LYS A 103 5.03 0.44 -2.76
N ILE A 104 5.57 1.26 -3.65
CA ILE A 104 4.78 2.17 -4.47
C ILE A 104 4.15 1.34 -5.59
N HIS A 105 2.82 1.26 -5.59
CA HIS A 105 2.04 0.53 -6.60
C HIS A 105 1.60 1.45 -7.73
N LYS A 106 1.11 2.66 -7.40
CA LYS A 106 0.74 3.66 -8.39
C LYS A 106 1.39 5.01 -8.11
N VAL A 107 1.82 5.68 -9.17
CA VAL A 107 2.41 7.02 -9.14
C VAL A 107 1.50 8.03 -9.81
N PRO A 108 1.47 9.30 -9.38
CA PRO A 108 0.69 10.32 -10.02
C PRO A 108 1.30 10.69 -11.38
N ILE A 109 0.45 10.79 -12.39
CA ILE A 109 0.80 11.31 -13.71
C ILE A 109 -0.20 12.41 -14.09
N GLN A 110 0.26 13.39 -14.86
CA GLN A 110 -0.58 14.47 -15.34
C GLN A 110 -0.87 14.28 -16.83
N GLU A 111 -2.14 14.07 -17.18
CA GLU A 111 -2.62 13.91 -18.55
C GLU A 111 -3.69 14.97 -18.82
N ASP A 112 -3.50 15.78 -19.86
CA ASP A 112 -4.42 16.87 -20.25
C ASP A 112 -4.80 17.82 -19.09
N GLY A 113 -3.86 18.06 -18.18
CA GLY A 113 -4.05 18.91 -16.99
C GLY A 113 -4.78 18.26 -15.83
N ILE A 114 -5.16 16.98 -15.95
CA ILE A 114 -5.81 16.19 -14.92
C ILE A 114 -4.77 15.26 -14.29
N TRP A 115 -4.73 15.23 -12.96
CA TRP A 115 -3.94 14.25 -12.23
C TRP A 115 -4.68 12.92 -12.17
N THR A 116 -4.01 11.86 -12.63
CA THR A 116 -4.44 10.47 -12.52
C THR A 116 -3.29 9.65 -11.95
N GLN A 117 -3.44 8.32 -11.90
CA GLN A 117 -2.42 7.40 -11.41
C GLN A 117 -2.03 6.38 -12.48
N LYS A 118 -0.75 6.02 -12.51
CA LYS A 118 -0.19 4.97 -13.36
C LYS A 118 0.35 3.84 -12.48
N ASP A 119 -0.02 2.60 -12.81
CA ASP A 119 0.49 1.41 -12.15
C ASP A 119 1.99 1.20 -12.49
N LEU A 120 2.80 0.92 -11.46
CA LEU A 120 4.20 0.51 -11.59
C LEU A 120 4.34 -1.01 -11.75
N TYR A 121 3.37 -1.77 -11.28
CA TYR A 121 3.26 -3.21 -11.50
C TYR A 121 1.80 -3.63 -11.39
N THR A 122 1.48 -4.78 -11.95
CA THR A 122 0.20 -5.45 -11.75
C THR A 122 0.39 -6.72 -10.96
N PHE A 123 -0.71 -7.26 -10.44
CA PHE A 123 -0.70 -8.54 -9.73
C PHE A 123 -0.88 -9.76 -10.65
N GLU A 124 -0.78 -9.55 -11.97
CA GLU A 124 -0.95 -10.60 -12.97
C GLU A 124 0.13 -11.69 -12.84
N GLY A 125 -0.30 -12.96 -12.87
CA GLY A 125 0.60 -14.12 -12.80
C GLY A 125 1.07 -14.50 -11.40
N MET A 126 0.65 -13.78 -10.35
CA MET A 126 0.79 -14.27 -8.99
C MET A 126 -0.39 -15.19 -8.63
N ASP A 127 -0.10 -16.38 -8.11
CA ASP A 127 -1.09 -17.38 -7.68
C ASP A 127 -1.92 -16.83 -6.52
N PHE A 128 -3.19 -16.51 -6.76
CA PHE A 128 -4.13 -16.16 -5.69
C PHE A 128 -5.39 -17.01 -5.78
N GLU A 129 -5.79 -17.61 -4.66
CA GLU A 129 -7.14 -18.13 -4.50
C GLU A 129 -8.12 -16.95 -4.53
N VAL A 130 -8.69 -16.66 -5.70
CA VAL A 130 -9.87 -15.81 -5.82
C VAL A 130 -11.03 -16.61 -5.21
N THR A 131 -11.39 -16.34 -3.97
CA THR A 131 -12.72 -16.74 -3.49
C THR A 131 -13.75 -15.92 -4.26
N LEU A 132 -14.37 -16.57 -5.24
CA LEU A 132 -15.66 -16.17 -5.83
C LEU A 132 -16.75 -16.11 -4.76
#